data_AF-A0A3D0WCQ8-F1
#
_entry.id   AF-A0A3D0WCQ8-F1
#
_cell.length_a   1.000
_cell.length_b   1.000
_cell.length_c   1.000
_cell.angle_alpha   90.00
_cell.angle_beta   90.00
_cell.angle_gamma   90.00
#
_symmetry.space_group_name_H-M   'P 1'
#
loop_
_entity.id
_entity.type
_entity.pdbx_description
1 polymer ?
#
loop_
_entity_poly.entity_id
_entity_poly.type
_entity_poly.pdbx_seq_one_letter_code
_entity_poly.pdbx_strand_id
1 'polypeptide(L)'
;MTDLALLYEHPAWFAATFAALDARGIDWRAIHADGLSFDPAGTEPPARVILNRVAMSSFLRAPEHPIFFTAAALAHWQAHGARVLNGADALAIDASKARQLSLIAGLGLAVPATHIVH
;
A
#
# COMPACT_ATOMS: atom_id res chain seq x y z
N MET A 1 12.00 -16.87 -5.69
CA MET A 1 11.11 -15.88 -5.08
C MET A 1 11.19 -14.62 -5.92
N THR A 2 10.06 -14.09 -6.40
CA THR A 2 10.02 -12.92 -7.29
C THR A 2 10.70 -11.71 -6.65
N ASP A 3 11.38 -10.88 -7.44
CA ASP A 3 12.09 -9.71 -6.92
C ASP A 3 11.12 -8.61 -6.46
N LEU A 4 10.07 -8.35 -7.25
CA LEU A 4 9.08 -7.28 -6.99
C LEU A 4 7.63 -7.76 -7.08
N ALA A 5 6.82 -7.44 -6.08
CA ALA A 5 5.37 -7.46 -6.17
C ALA A 5 4.84 -6.04 -6.22
N LEU A 6 3.93 -5.73 -7.15
CA LEU A 6 3.24 -4.45 -7.20
C LEU A 6 1.78 -4.68 -6.77
N LEU A 7 1.44 -4.22 -5.57
CA LEU A 7 0.08 -4.25 -5.04
C LEU A 7 -0.69 -3.01 -5.53
N TYR A 8 -1.77 -3.21 -6.26
CA TYR A 8 -2.54 -2.13 -6.91
C TYR A 8 -4.05 -2.40 -6.88
N GLU A 9 -4.84 -1.38 -7.17
CA GLU A 9 -6.31 -1.45 -7.18
C GLU A 9 -6.94 -0.94 -8.50
N HIS A 10 -6.19 -0.17 -9.30
CA HIS A 10 -6.68 0.47 -10.51
C HIS A 10 -5.80 0.12 -11.71
N PRO A 11 -6.16 -0.89 -12.52
CA PRO A 11 -5.33 -1.40 -13.61
C PRO A 11 -4.83 -0.33 -14.58
N ALA A 12 -5.70 0.58 -15.03
CA ALA A 12 -5.33 1.60 -16.01
C ALA A 12 -4.29 2.61 -15.50
N TRP A 13 -4.22 2.87 -14.20
CA TRP A 13 -3.24 3.81 -13.63
C TRP A 13 -1.82 3.24 -13.63
N PHE A 14 -1.69 1.91 -13.64
CA PHE A 14 -0.41 1.21 -13.54
C PHE A 14 0.05 0.53 -14.83
N ALA A 15 -0.74 0.58 -15.91
CA ALA A 15 -0.38 -0.01 -17.21
C ALA A 15 1.00 0.45 -17.71
N ALA A 16 1.32 1.74 -17.59
CA ALA A 16 2.63 2.28 -17.96
C ALA A 16 3.76 1.74 -17.08
N THR A 17 3.51 1.55 -15.78
CA THR A 17 4.47 0.97 -14.85
C THR A 17 4.72 -0.50 -15.17
N PHE A 18 3.67 -1.27 -15.47
CA PHE A 18 3.79 -2.68 -15.86
C PHE A 18 4.67 -2.82 -17.11
N ALA A 19 4.36 -2.08 -18.18
CA ALA A 19 5.15 -2.07 -19.40
C ALA A 19 6.62 -1.65 -19.14
N ALA A 20 6.85 -0.70 -18.23
CA ALA A 20 8.18 -0.24 -17.88
C ALA A 20 9.00 -1.28 -17.08
N LEU A 21 8.34 -2.13 -16.27
CA LEU A 21 8.96 -3.24 -15.56
C LEU A 21 9.30 -4.38 -16.52
N ASP A 22 8.36 -4.72 -17.42
CA ASP A 22 8.55 -5.74 -18.46
C ASP A 22 9.72 -5.37 -19.39
N ALA A 23 9.75 -4.12 -19.88
CA ALA A 23 10.81 -3.64 -20.77
C ALA A 23 12.20 -3.62 -20.11
N ARG A 24 12.26 -3.62 -18.77
CA ARG A 24 13.51 -3.69 -18.00
C ARG A 24 13.89 -5.12 -17.60
N GLY A 25 13.06 -6.11 -17.93
CA GLY A 25 13.29 -7.51 -17.58
C GLY A 25 13.31 -7.76 -16.07
N ILE A 26 12.57 -6.98 -15.28
CA ILE A 26 12.45 -7.21 -13.84
C ILE A 26 11.60 -8.47 -13.62
N ASP A 27 12.02 -9.37 -12.72
CA ASP A 27 11.13 -10.44 -12.25
C ASP A 27 10.11 -9.83 -11.29
N TRP A 28 8.92 -9.53 -11.82
CA TRP A 28 7.86 -8.88 -11.06
C TRP A 28 6.51 -9.56 -11.24
N ARG A 29 5.62 -9.37 -10.26
CA ARG A 29 4.21 -9.79 -10.34
C ARG A 29 3.25 -8.70 -9.91
N ALA A 30 2.11 -8.62 -10.58
CA ALA A 30 1.01 -7.77 -10.18
C ALA A 30 0.16 -8.48 -9.12
N ILE A 31 -0.28 -7.74 -8.09
CA ILE A 31 -1.22 -8.21 -7.07
C ILE A 31 -2.37 -7.22 -7.00
N HIS A 32 -3.56 -7.65 -7.39
CA HIS A 32 -4.75 -6.82 -7.25
C HIS A 32 -5.20 -6.79 -5.78
N ALA A 33 -5.65 -5.63 -5.30
CA ALA A 33 -6.12 -5.45 -3.93
C ALA A 33 -7.46 -6.19 -3.70
N ASP A 34 -8.33 -6.23 -4.70
CA ASP A 34 -9.55 -7.04 -4.64
C ASP A 34 -9.19 -8.53 -4.65
N GLY A 35 -9.75 -9.27 -3.69
CA GLY A 35 -9.43 -10.69 -3.51
C GLY A 35 -8.05 -10.95 -2.91
N LEU A 36 -7.37 -9.91 -2.41
CA LEU A 36 -6.13 -10.08 -1.67
C LEU A 36 -6.38 -11.01 -0.47
N SER A 37 -5.48 -11.97 -0.27
CA SER A 37 -5.51 -12.89 0.87
C SER A 37 -4.09 -13.24 1.31
N PHE A 38 -3.95 -13.58 2.59
CA PHE A 38 -2.72 -14.13 3.15
C PHE A 38 -3.07 -14.99 4.36
N ASP A 39 -2.28 -16.04 4.61
CA ASP A 39 -2.34 -16.81 5.85
C ASP A 39 -1.38 -16.19 6.88
N PRO A 40 -1.89 -15.65 8.00
CA PRO A 40 -1.08 -15.03 9.04
C PRO A 40 -0.15 -16.03 9.75
N ALA A 41 -0.40 -17.35 9.66
CA ALA A 41 0.40 -18.37 10.31
C ALA A 41 1.60 -18.87 9.49
N GLY A 42 1.68 -18.57 8.19
CA GLY A 42 2.74 -19.16 7.36
C GLY A 42 2.90 -18.66 5.92
N THR A 43 2.19 -17.62 5.48
CA THR A 43 2.40 -17.11 4.11
C THR A 43 3.71 -16.35 4.01
N GLU A 44 4.66 -16.90 3.25
CA GLU A 44 5.84 -16.17 2.79
C GLU A 44 5.42 -14.92 1.99
N PRO A 45 6.19 -13.82 2.06
CA PRO A 45 5.89 -12.65 1.25
C PRO A 45 5.88 -12.99 -0.25
N PRO A 46 5.00 -12.36 -1.05
CA PRO A 46 4.87 -12.66 -2.47
C PRO A 46 6.09 -12.27 -3.31
N ALA A 47 6.99 -11.44 -2.76
CA ALA A 47 8.23 -11.01 -3.37
C ALA A 47 9.20 -10.45 -2.32
N ARG A 48 10.47 -10.26 -2.70
CA ARG A 48 11.50 -9.62 -1.84
C ARG A 48 11.17 -8.16 -1.55
N VAL A 49 10.67 -7.45 -2.56
CA VAL A 49 10.20 -6.06 -2.46
C VAL A 49 8.73 -6.00 -2.83
N ILE A 50 7.95 -5.24 -2.08
CA ILE A 50 6.52 -5.01 -2.35
C ILE A 50 6.30 -3.52 -2.52
N LEU A 51 5.83 -3.10 -3.69
CA LEU A 51 5.40 -1.74 -3.99
C LEU A 51 3.89 -1.64 -3.77
N ASN A 52 3.48 -1.06 -2.64
CA ASN A 52 2.10 -0.74 -2.31
C ASN A 52 1.63 0.52 -3.04
N ARG A 53 0.57 0.38 -3.84
CA ARG A 53 -0.09 1.45 -4.58
C ARG A 53 -1.59 1.54 -4.30
N VAL A 54 -2.08 0.92 -3.24
CA VAL A 54 -3.50 1.04 -2.82
C VAL A 54 -3.77 2.47 -2.38
N ALA A 55 -4.63 3.18 -3.11
CA ALA A 55 -5.02 4.54 -2.77
C ALA A 55 -6.01 4.58 -1.60
N MET A 56 -5.99 5.65 -0.81
CA MET A 56 -6.96 5.87 0.29
C MET A 56 -8.38 6.22 -0.20
N SER A 57 -8.59 6.27 -1.51
CA SER A 57 -9.89 6.39 -2.17
C SER A 57 -10.37 5.08 -2.79
N SER A 58 -9.66 3.97 -2.56
CA SER A 58 -9.94 2.65 -3.16
C SER A 58 -11.33 2.12 -2.81
N PHE A 59 -11.87 2.45 -1.64
CA PHE A 59 -13.24 2.11 -1.22
C PHE A 59 -14.34 2.69 -2.13
N LEU A 60 -14.02 3.69 -2.98
CA LEU A 60 -14.96 4.21 -3.98
C LEU A 60 -15.07 3.33 -5.22
N ARG A 61 -14.19 2.33 -5.36
CA ARG A 61 -14.02 1.50 -6.57
C ARG A 61 -14.12 0.00 -6.29
N ALA A 62 -14.04 -0.41 -5.03
CA ALA A 62 -14.12 -1.79 -4.59
C ALA A 62 -15.39 -2.01 -3.74
N PRO A 63 -16.02 -3.20 -3.83
CA PRO A 63 -17.18 -3.54 -2.99
C PRO A 63 -16.81 -3.69 -1.51
N GLU A 64 -15.56 -4.08 -1.22
CA GLU A 64 -15.03 -4.17 0.13
C GLU A 64 -13.97 -3.09 0.36
N HIS A 65 -13.77 -2.68 1.62
CA HIS A 65 -12.89 -1.57 1.98
C HIS A 65 -11.43 -2.06 2.09
N PRO A 66 -10.61 -1.98 1.02
CA PRO A 66 -9.38 -2.77 0.95
C PRO A 66 -8.25 -2.15 1.79
N ILE A 67 -8.44 -0.94 2.32
CA ILE A 67 -7.43 -0.17 3.05
C ILE A 67 -6.99 -0.87 4.35
N PHE A 68 -7.95 -1.31 5.19
CA PHE A 68 -7.63 -1.96 6.46
C PHE A 68 -7.01 -3.34 6.24
N PHE A 69 -7.55 -4.09 5.28
CA PHE A 69 -7.02 -5.39 4.91
C PHE A 69 -5.60 -5.28 4.33
N THR A 70 -5.36 -4.28 3.47
CA THR A 70 -4.03 -3.98 2.93
C THR A 70 -3.06 -3.70 4.07
N ALA A 71 -3.41 -2.86 5.05
CA ALA A 71 -2.53 -2.57 6.18
C ALA A 71 -2.08 -3.85 6.92
N ALA A 72 -2.99 -4.79 7.14
CA ALA A 72 -2.68 -6.08 7.75
C ALA A 72 -1.74 -6.94 6.89
N ALA A 73 -2.01 -7.05 5.59
CA ALA A 73 -1.17 -7.81 4.66
C ALA A 73 0.25 -7.23 4.57
N LEU A 74 0.38 -5.90 4.46
CA LEU A 74 1.68 -5.23 4.43
C LEU A 74 2.48 -5.48 5.72
N ALA A 75 1.83 -5.34 6.88
CA ALA A 75 2.47 -5.61 8.17
C ALA A 75 2.96 -7.06 8.27
N HIS A 76 2.12 -8.02 7.84
CA HIS A 76 2.47 -9.44 7.79
C HIS A 76 3.71 -9.67 6.91
N TRP A 77 3.71 -9.15 5.68
CA TRP A 77 4.85 -9.33 4.77
C TRP A 77 6.13 -8.65 5.27
N GLN A 78 6.03 -7.47 5.91
CA GLN A 78 7.19 -6.82 6.55
C GLN A 78 7.77 -7.67 7.69
N ALA A 79 6.91 -8.25 8.53
CA ALA A 79 7.33 -9.12 9.63
C ALA A 79 8.04 -10.39 9.13
N HIS A 80 7.70 -10.84 7.91
CA HIS A 80 8.32 -11.99 7.26
C HIS A 80 9.48 -11.60 6.31
N GLY A 81 10.04 -10.41 6.48
CA GLY A 81 11.31 -10.01 5.86
C GLY A 81 11.21 -9.36 4.48
N ALA A 82 10.00 -9.12 3.95
CA ALA A 82 9.88 -8.33 2.72
C ALA A 82 10.12 -6.84 2.98
N ARG A 83 10.77 -6.19 2.02
CA ARG A 83 10.86 -4.74 1.99
C ARG A 83 9.60 -4.16 1.37
N VAL A 84 8.77 -3.48 2.17
CA VAL A 84 7.51 -2.90 1.70
C VAL A 84 7.61 -1.39 1.52
N LEU A 85 7.15 -0.90 0.37
CA LEU A 85 7.25 0.48 -0.10
C LEU A 85 5.88 0.97 -0.61
N ASN A 86 5.12 1.81 0.05
CA ASN A 86 5.27 2.25 1.44
C ASN A 86 4.69 1.19 2.39
N GLY A 87 5.34 1.00 3.54
CA GLY A 87 4.95 0.02 4.55
C GLY A 87 3.67 0.37 5.33
N ALA A 88 3.28 -0.52 6.24
CA ALA A 88 2.05 -0.42 7.03
C ALA A 88 1.98 0.87 7.88
N ASP A 89 3.09 1.30 8.47
CA ASP A 89 3.11 2.53 9.29
C ASP A 89 2.84 3.79 8.47
N ALA A 90 3.44 3.87 7.28
CA ALA A 90 3.19 4.97 6.35
C ALA A 90 1.73 4.96 5.88
N LEU A 91 1.17 3.77 5.61
CA LEU A 91 -0.24 3.63 5.27
C LEU A 91 -1.17 4.05 6.41
N ALA A 92 -0.80 3.77 7.66
CA ALA A 92 -1.59 4.15 8.84
C ALA A 92 -1.65 5.66 9.08
N ILE A 93 -0.64 6.41 8.60
CA ILE A 93 -0.68 7.86 8.51
C ILE A 93 -1.49 8.29 7.28
N ASP A 94 -1.22 7.70 6.11
CA ASP A 94 -1.89 8.06 4.86
C ASP A 94 -3.43 7.89 4.95
N ALA A 95 -3.90 6.88 5.68
CA ALA A 95 -5.33 6.61 5.88
C ALA A 95 -6.07 7.66 6.74
N SER A 96 -5.37 8.61 7.39
CA SER A 96 -6.00 9.58 8.28
C SER A 96 -5.45 10.99 8.08
N LYS A 97 -6.23 11.87 7.45
CA LYS A 97 -5.92 13.30 7.33
C LYS A 97 -5.64 13.95 8.67
N ALA A 98 -6.36 13.56 9.73
CA ALA A 98 -6.09 14.07 11.08
C ALA A 98 -4.66 13.71 11.53
N ARG A 99 -4.23 12.45 11.34
CA ARG A 99 -2.85 12.03 11.67
C ARG A 99 -1.82 12.70 10.78
N GLN A 100 -2.08 12.85 9.48
CA GLN A 100 -1.19 13.56 8.56
C GLN A 100 -0.96 15.01 9.02
N LEU A 101 -2.04 15.74 9.31
CA LEU A 101 -1.97 17.14 9.73
C LEU A 101 -1.29 17.29 11.09
N SER A 102 -1.58 16.40 12.04
CA SER A 102 -0.89 16.38 13.34
C SER A 102 0.61 16.11 13.20
N LEU A 103 1.01 15.19 12.31
CA LEU A 103 2.43 14.93 12.02
C LEU A 103 3.11 16.16 11.41
N ILE A 104 2.52 16.77 10.37
CA ILE A 104 3.08 17.95 9.69
C ILE A 104 3.23 19.11 10.68
N ALA A 105 2.19 19.39 11.47
CA ALA A 105 2.21 20.43 12.50
C ALA A 105 3.25 20.14 13.60
N GLY A 106 3.37 18.88 14.04
CA GLY A 106 4.36 18.44 15.04
C GLY A 106 5.82 18.58 14.56
N LEU A 107 6.04 18.56 13.24
CA LEU A 107 7.34 18.85 12.62
C LEU A 107 7.60 20.37 12.46
N GLY A 108 6.69 21.23 12.89
CA GLY A 108 6.82 22.69 12.77
C GLY A 108 6.49 23.24 11.38
N LEU A 109 5.83 22.45 10.53
CA LEU A 109 5.44 22.85 9.17
C LEU A 109 4.01 23.41 9.13
N ALA A 110 3.76 24.32 8.19
CA ALA A 110 2.45 24.93 8.03
C ALA A 110 1.41 23.93 7.50
N VAL A 111 0.20 23.99 8.05
CA VAL A 111 -0.99 23.26 7.59
C VAL A 111 -2.18 24.23 7.44
N PRO A 112 -3.18 23.93 6.60
CA PRO A 112 -4.41 24.71 6.57
C PRO A 112 -5.11 24.73 7.94
N ALA A 113 -5.78 25.84 8.27
CA ALA A 113 -6.61 25.91 9.46
C ALA A 113 -7.68 24.80 9.39
N THR A 114 -7.58 23.84 10.30
CA THR A 114 -8.38 22.61 10.27
C THR A 114 -8.88 22.29 11.67
N HIS A 115 -10.15 21.88 11.77
CA HIS A 115 -10.76 21.38 13.00
C HIS A 115 -11.35 19.99 12.74
N ILE A 116 -11.07 19.03 13.62
CA ILE A 116 -11.55 17.64 13.50
C ILE A 116 -12.76 17.47 14.42
N VAL A 117 -13.84 16.88 13.89
CA VAL A 117 -15.09 16.60 14.62
C VAL A 117 -15.46 15.12 14.43
N HIS A 118 -16.18 14.54 15.39
CA HIS A 118 -16.74 13.18 15.34
C HIS A 118 -18.26 13.23 15.31
#